data_AF-A0A0Q6GGW8-F1
#
_entry.id   AF-A0A0Q6GGW8-F1
#
_cell.length_a   1.000
_cell.length_b   1.000
_cell.length_c   1.000
_cell.angle_alpha   90.00
_cell.angle_beta   90.00
_cell.angle_gamma   90.00
#
_symmetry.space_group_name_H-M   'P 1'
#
loop_
_entity.id
_entity.type
_entity.pdbx_description
1 polymer ?
#
loop_
_entity_poly.entity_id
_entity_poly.type
_entity_poly.pdbx_seq_one_letter_code
_entity_poly.pdbx_strand_id
1 'polypeptide(L)'
;MMHDLLQQATNNAMAMGPTVLLQGMQPRRPIDVVRAPTLSIDDRRAILAAWASDFYAVDSKPALRQLPGTAPVSIDEVQAALEELDRRYGF
;
A
#
# COMPACT_ATOMS: atom_id res chain seq x y z
N MET A 1 11.65 25.55 -8.26
CA MET A 1 10.30 25.22 -8.79
C MET A 1 10.21 23.75 -9.24
N MET A 2 10.78 23.33 -10.38
CA MET A 2 10.65 21.93 -10.85
C MET A 2 11.58 20.94 -10.11
N HIS A 3 12.78 21.39 -9.73
CA HIS A 3 13.74 20.58 -8.97
C HIS A 3 13.23 20.24 -7.56
N ASP A 4 12.59 21.21 -6.90
CA ASP A 4 12.04 21.03 -5.54
C ASP A 4 10.90 20.00 -5.50
N LEU A 5 10.04 20.00 -6.53
CA LEU A 5 8.96 19.02 -6.67
C LEU A 5 9.51 17.59 -6.85
N LEU A 6 10.56 17.45 -7.67
CA LEU A 6 11.19 16.14 -7.90
C LEU A 6 11.87 15.62 -6.63
N GLN A 7 12.54 16.51 -5.89
CA GLN A 7 13.18 16.17 -4.63
C GLN A 7 12.15 15.76 -3.57
N GLN A 8 11.04 16.49 -3.47
CA GLN A 8 9.95 16.16 -2.55
C GLN A 8 9.33 14.80 -2.87
N ALA A 9 9.07 14.51 -4.14
CA ALA A 9 8.55 13.21 -4.58
C ALA A 9 9.51 12.07 -4.20
N THR A 10 10.82 12.29 -4.39
CA THR A 10 11.86 11.33 -4.00
C THR A 10 11.86 11.08 -2.49
N ASN A 11 11.85 12.13 -1.69
CA ASN A 11 11.84 12.02 -0.23
C ASN A 11 10.60 11.27 0.27
N ASN A 12 9.42 11.55 -0.32
CA ASN A 12 8.19 10.86 0.02
C ASN A 12 8.24 9.37 -0.36
N ALA A 13 8.78 9.04 -1.53
CA ALA A 13 8.95 7.66 -1.96
C ALA A 13 9.94 6.90 -1.07
N MET A 14 11.00 7.55 -0.58
CA MET A 14 11.91 6.93 0.38
C MET A 14 11.25 6.69 1.75
N ALA A 15 10.37 7.59 2.19
CA ALA A 15 9.68 7.48 3.47
C ALA A 15 8.49 6.52 3.46
N MET A 16 7.80 6.38 2.32
CA MET A 16 6.54 5.64 2.20
C MET A 16 6.64 4.42 1.27
N GLY A 17 7.77 4.22 0.60
CA GLY A 17 7.91 3.19 -0.42
C GLY A 17 6.83 3.29 -1.51
N PRO A 18 6.40 2.15 -2.07
CA PRO A 18 5.36 2.11 -3.10
C PRO A 18 3.99 2.66 -2.67
N THR A 19 3.73 2.87 -1.38
CA THR A 19 2.43 3.39 -0.92
C THR A 19 2.22 4.87 -1.25
N VAL A 20 3.27 5.57 -1.70
CA VAL A 20 3.16 6.92 -2.29
C VAL A 20 2.16 6.97 -3.47
N LEU A 21 1.94 5.82 -4.12
CA LEU A 21 0.98 5.65 -5.22
C LEU A 21 -0.49 5.77 -4.78
N LEU A 22 -0.78 5.79 -3.47
CA LEU A 22 -2.13 6.05 -2.98
C LEU A 22 -2.65 7.45 -3.35
N GLN A 23 -1.77 8.41 -3.66
CA GLN A 23 -2.13 9.77 -4.15
C GLN A 23 -3.28 10.45 -3.37
N GLY A 24 -3.31 10.31 -2.04
CA GLY A 24 -4.35 10.90 -1.18
C GLY A 24 -5.52 9.99 -0.85
N MET A 25 -5.60 8.80 -1.46
CA MET A 25 -6.50 7.73 -1.02
C MET A 25 -6.10 7.24 0.38
N GLN A 26 -7.08 7.09 1.27
CA GLN A 26 -6.90 6.47 2.59
C GLN A 26 -7.70 5.17 2.67
N PRO A 27 -7.12 4.02 2.28
CA PRO A 27 -7.78 2.74 2.41
C PRO A 27 -8.00 2.42 3.89
N ARG A 28 -9.22 2.02 4.27
CA ARG A 28 -9.51 1.54 5.62
C ARG A 28 -9.17 0.07 5.76
N ARG A 29 -9.28 -0.68 4.67
CA ARG A 29 -8.93 -2.10 4.57
C ARG A 29 -8.13 -2.37 3.28
N PRO A 30 -7.28 -3.42 3.21
CA PRO A 30 -6.54 -3.79 2.01
C PRO A 30 -7.43 -4.04 0.78
N ILE A 31 -8.64 -4.57 0.98
CA ILE A 31 -9.62 -4.77 -0.10
C ILE A 31 -10.04 -3.45 -0.79
N ASP A 32 -9.93 -2.31 -0.11
CA ASP A 32 -10.22 -1.01 -0.70
C ASP A 32 -9.23 -0.68 -1.82
N VAL A 33 -7.96 -1.10 -1.69
CA VAL A 33 -6.92 -0.94 -2.72
C VAL A 33 -7.27 -1.77 -3.96
N VAL A 34 -7.71 -3.02 -3.77
CA VAL A 34 -8.15 -3.90 -4.87
C VAL A 34 -9.30 -3.27 -5.66
N ARG A 35 -10.20 -2.57 -4.97
CA ARG A 35 -11.41 -1.96 -5.53
C ARG A 35 -11.19 -0.55 -6.06
N ALA A 36 -10.00 0.04 -5.89
CA ALA A 36 -9.73 1.42 -6.26
C ALA A 36 -9.70 1.59 -7.80
N PRO A 37 -10.71 2.23 -8.41
CA PRO A 37 -10.80 2.31 -9.87
C PRO A 37 -9.71 3.19 -10.50
N THR A 38 -9.14 4.10 -9.71
CA THR A 38 -8.09 5.04 -10.15
C THR A 38 -6.69 4.44 -10.17
N LEU A 39 -6.50 3.27 -9.56
CA LEU A 39 -5.19 2.60 -9.52
C LEU A 39 -5.08 1.57 -10.63
N SER A 40 -3.94 1.52 -11.31
CA SER A 40 -3.62 0.41 -12.21
C SER A 40 -3.47 -0.90 -11.42
N ILE A 41 -3.57 -2.05 -12.10
CA ILE A 41 -3.42 -3.35 -11.44
C ILE A 41 -2.02 -3.48 -10.82
N ASP A 42 -0.99 -3.00 -11.51
CA ASP A 42 0.39 -3.03 -11.02
C ASP A 42 0.58 -2.11 -9.81
N ASP A 43 -0.04 -0.91 -9.80
CA ASP A 43 0.00 -0.03 -8.63
C ASP A 43 -0.69 -0.69 -7.42
N ARG A 44 -1.86 -1.33 -7.64
CA ARG A 44 -2.56 -2.06 -6.57
C ARG A 44 -1.68 -3.17 -6.01
N ARG A 45 -1.01 -3.93 -6.87
CA ARG A 45 -0.09 -5.01 -6.45
C ARG A 45 1.11 -4.44 -5.69
N ALA A 46 1.72 -3.36 -6.18
CA ALA A 46 2.87 -2.72 -5.52
C ALA A 46 2.50 -2.16 -4.14
N ILE A 47 1.34 -1.50 -4.01
CA ILE A 47 0.84 -0.98 -2.74
C ILE A 47 0.57 -2.11 -1.75
N LEU A 48 -0.13 -3.17 -2.18
CA LEU A 48 -0.47 -4.30 -1.30
C LEU A 48 0.79 -5.10 -0.88
N ALA A 49 1.73 -5.31 -1.80
CA ALA A 49 3.01 -5.95 -1.48
C ALA A 49 3.83 -5.09 -0.50
N ALA A 50 3.86 -3.77 -0.67
CA ALA A 50 4.47 -2.87 0.28
C ALA A 50 3.79 -2.96 1.65
N TRP A 51 2.46 -2.92 1.71
CA TRP A 51 1.69 -3.02 2.96
C TRP A 51 1.92 -4.36 3.67
N ALA A 52 2.15 -5.45 2.94
CA ALA A 52 2.49 -6.76 3.51
C ALA A 52 3.91 -6.81 4.11
N SER A 53 4.81 -5.92 3.69
CA SER A 53 6.20 -5.88 4.14
C SER A 53 6.33 -5.52 5.62
N ASP A 54 7.44 -5.95 6.23
CA ASP A 54 7.80 -5.59 7.61
C ASP A 54 8.02 -4.09 7.80
N PHE A 55 8.20 -3.33 6.71
CA PHE A 55 8.23 -1.87 6.75
C PHE A 55 6.98 -1.27 7.42
N TYR A 56 5.83 -1.95 7.30
CA TYR A 56 4.57 -1.55 7.95
C TYR A 56 4.17 -2.46 9.11
N ALA A 57 5.06 -3.33 9.60
CA ALA A 57 4.77 -4.13 10.78
C ALA A 57 4.58 -3.23 12.01
N VAL A 58 3.54 -3.51 12.79
CA VAL A 58 3.35 -2.81 14.07
C VAL A 58 4.40 -3.32 15.06
N ASP A 59 5.07 -2.40 15.75
CA ASP A 59 6.10 -2.74 16.73
C ASP A 59 5.57 -3.72 17.78
N SER A 60 6.37 -4.74 18.09
CA SER A 60 6.03 -5.85 18.98
C SER A 60 4.77 -6.66 18.60
N LYS A 61 4.17 -6.43 17.42
CA LYS A 61 2.98 -7.13 16.90
C LYS A 61 3.19 -7.51 15.42
N PRO A 62 4.11 -8.45 15.13
CA PRO A 62 4.53 -8.77 13.75
C PRO A 62 3.42 -9.38 12.87
N ALA A 63 2.27 -9.78 13.42
CA ALA A 63 1.11 -10.22 12.66
C ALA A 63 0.25 -9.05 12.14
N LEU A 64 0.49 -7.82 12.60
CA LEU A 64 -0.27 -6.64 12.21
C LEU A 64 0.53 -5.75 11.26
N ARG A 65 -0.17 -5.09 10.36
CA ARG A 65 0.34 -4.09 9.43
C ARG A 65 -0.43 -2.79 9.59
N GLN A 66 0.24 -1.66 9.52
CA GLN A 66 -0.39 -0.35 9.65
C GLN A 66 0.25 0.68 8.72
N LEU A 67 -0.54 1.20 7.77
CA LEU A 67 -0.14 2.40 7.03
C LEU A 67 -0.30 3.65 7.92
N PRO A 68 0.54 4.67 7.75
CA PRO A 68 0.40 5.94 8.46
C PRO A 68 -1.02 6.51 8.34
N GLY A 69 -1.65 6.81 9.48
CA GLY A 69 -3.01 7.37 9.53
C GLY A 69 -4.15 6.35 9.38
N THR A 70 -3.85 5.05 9.30
CA THR A 70 -4.87 3.97 9.23
C THR A 70 -4.92 3.15 10.53
N ALA A 71 -5.97 2.36 10.70
CA ALA A 71 -6.03 1.36 11.76
C ALA A 71 -5.18 0.13 11.40
N PRO A 72 -4.57 -0.57 12.37
CA PRO A 72 -3.88 -1.83 12.11
C PRO A 72 -4.81 -2.89 11.52
N VAL A 73 -4.30 -3.64 10.55
CA VAL A 73 -4.94 -4.81 9.93
C VAL A 73 -4.02 -6.03 10.04
N SER A 74 -4.54 -7.25 9.91
CA SER A 74 -3.68 -8.43 9.91
C SER A 74 -2.91 -8.59 8.60
N ILE A 75 -1.73 -9.22 8.65
CA ILE A 75 -0.99 -9.58 7.44
C ILE A 75 -1.82 -10.52 6.54
N ASP A 76 -2.58 -11.43 7.14
CA ASP A 76 -3.47 -12.35 6.42
C ASP A 76 -4.54 -11.59 5.61
N GLU A 77 -5.02 -10.46 6.12
CA GLU A 77 -5.98 -9.61 5.40
C GLU A 77 -5.35 -8.94 4.18
N VAL A 78 -4.09 -8.53 4.28
CA VAL A 78 -3.34 -7.97 3.15
C VAL A 78 -3.07 -9.06 2.11
N GLN A 79 -2.70 -10.27 2.54
CA GLN A 79 -2.50 -11.43 1.66
C GLN A 79 -3.78 -11.84 0.95
N ALA A 80 -4.92 -11.89 1.66
CA ALA A 80 -6.22 -12.18 1.04
C ALA A 80 -6.60 -11.14 -0.02
N ALA A 81 -6.20 -9.87 0.16
CA ALA A 81 -6.39 -8.84 -0.86
C ALA A 81 -5.47 -9.00 -2.08
N LEU A 82 -4.21 -9.43 -1.88
CA LEU A 82 -3.31 -9.80 -2.98
C LEU A 82 -3.86 -10.98 -3.77
N GLU A 83 -4.27 -12.04 -3.09
CA GLU A 83 -4.91 -13.20 -3.72
C GLU A 83 -6.16 -12.82 -4.50
N GLU A 84 -7.01 -11.95 -3.95
CA GLU A 84 -8.19 -11.46 -4.66
C GLU A 84 -7.82 -10.61 -5.88
N LEU A 85 -6.77 -9.79 -5.80
CA LEU A 85 -6.28 -9.03 -6.96
C LEU A 85 -5.80 -9.97 -8.06
N ASP A 86 -5.01 -10.98 -7.70
CA ASP A 86 -4.50 -11.97 -8.65
C ASP A 86 -5.62 -12.88 -9.19
N ARG A 87 -6.66 -13.20 -8.41
CA ARG A 87 -7.86 -13.89 -8.95
C ARG A 87 -8.60 -13.07 -10.00
N ARG A 88 -8.64 -11.75 -9.86
CA ARG A 88 -9.35 -10.85 -10.80
C ARG A 88 -8.55 -10.55 -12.06
N TYR A 89 -7.22 -10.55 -11.97
CA TYR A 89 -6.34 -9.96 -12.98
C TYR A 89 -5.04 -10.74 -13.23
N GLY A 90 -4.79 -11.83 -12.51
CA GLY A 90 -3.78 -12.83 -12.83
C GLY A 90 -4.31 -13.71 -13.95
N PHE A 91 -3.52 -13.84 -15.00
CA PHE A 91 -3.88 -14.48 -16.27
C PHE A 91 -4.49 -15.88 -16.14
#